data_AF-A0A2J8SL79-F1
#
_entry.id   AF-A0A2J8SL79-F1
#
_cell.length_a   1.000
_cell.length_b   1.000
_cell.length_c   1.000
_cell.angle_alpha   90.00
_cell.angle_beta   90.00
_cell.angle_gamma   90.00
#
_symmetry.space_group_name_H-M   'P 1'
#
loop_
_entity.id
_entity.type
_entity.pdbx_description
1 polymer ?
#
loop_
_entity_poly.entity_id
_entity_poly.type
_entity_poly.pdbx_seq_one_letter_code
_entity_poly.pdbx_strand_id
1 'polypeptide(L)' 'MCKGLAALPHSCLERPSLDEALQWRDSLDKLLQNNHGLASFKSFLKSEFSEENLEFWIACEDYKKIKSPAK' A
#
# COMPACT_ATOMS: atom_id res chain seq x y z
N MET A 1 -8.10 24.53 9.83
CA MET A 1 -7.08 24.22 10.86
C MET A 1 -6.89 22.71 10.90
N CYS A 2 -5.82 22.21 10.27
CA CYS A 2 -5.56 20.77 10.16
C CYS A 2 -4.87 20.25 11.43
N LYS A 3 -5.63 20.11 12.52
CA LYS A 3 -5.15 19.50 13.76
C LYS A 3 -5.23 17.97 13.60
N GLY A 4 -4.15 17.36 13.10
CA GLY A 4 -4.09 15.91 12.91
C GLY A 4 -2.87 15.40 12.14
N LEU A 5 -2.21 16.24 11.34
CA LEU A 5 -1.03 15.83 10.57
C LEU A 5 0.21 15.55 11.43
N ALA A 6 0.28 16.11 12.65
CA ALA A 6 1.45 15.96 13.52
C ALA A 6 1.62 14.55 14.12
N ALA A 7 0.60 13.68 14.00
CA ALA A 7 0.63 12.31 14.53
C ALA A 7 0.88 11.24 13.45
N LEU A 8 0.95 11.64 12.17
CA LEU A 8 1.26 10.70 11.10
C LEU A 8 2.78 10.58 10.95
N PRO A 9 3.33 9.36 10.81
CA PRO A 9 4.75 9.19 10.51
C PRO A 9 5.10 9.99 9.24
N HIS A 10 6.29 10.60 9.21
CA HIS A 10 6.77 11.47 8.12
C HIS A 10 6.58 10.82 6.73
N SER A 11 6.70 9.49 6.66
CA SER A 11 6.52 8.66 5.47
C SER A 11 5.10 8.62 4.89
N CYS A 12 4.08 9.13 5.60
CA CYS A 12 2.71 9.27 5.09
C CYS A 12 2.45 10.62 4.41
N LEU A 13 3.38 11.58 4.55
CA LEU A 13 3.23 12.95 4.07
C LEU A 13 4.17 13.30 2.90
N GLU A 14 5.20 12.48 2.67
CA GLU A 14 6.15 12.68 1.58
C GLU A 14 5.65 12.01 0.30
N ARG A 15 5.23 12.85 -0.65
CA ARG A 15 4.87 12.44 -2.00
C ARG A 15 6.07 11.73 -2.65
N PRO A 16 5.87 10.56 -3.30
CA PRO A 16 6.96 9.82 -3.92
C PRO A 16 7.64 10.68 -5.00
N SER A 17 8.96 10.53 -5.09
CA SER A 17 9.74 11.14 -6.17
C SER A 17 9.35 10.53 -7.52
N LEU A 18 9.69 11.22 -8.62
CA LEU A 18 9.45 10.67 -9.97
C LEU A 18 10.20 9.35 -10.16
N ASP A 19 11.46 9.28 -9.73
CA ASP A 19 12.27 8.06 -9.86
C ASP A 19 11.69 6.90 -9.06
N GLU A 20 11.18 7.15 -7.85
CA GLU A 20 10.50 6.13 -7.05
C GLU A 20 9.21 5.66 -7.73
N ALA A 21 8.38 6.58 -8.23
CA ALA A 21 7.15 6.24 -8.93
C ALA A 21 7.42 5.45 -10.23
N LEU A 22 8.51 5.75 -10.93
CA LEU A 22 8.92 5.01 -12.12
C LEU A 22 9.28 3.56 -11.80
N GLN A 23 9.79 3.26 -10.61
CA GLN A 23 10.11 1.90 -10.22
C GLN A 23 8.87 1.03 -9.96
N TRP A 24 7.69 1.63 -9.75
CA TRP A 24 6.45 0.88 -9.50
C TRP A 24 6.01 0.03 -10.69
N ARG A 25 6.41 0.41 -11.92
CA ARG A 25 6.14 -0.39 -13.13
C ARG A 25 6.98 -1.65 -13.21
N ASP A 26 8.10 -1.70 -12.48
CA ASP A 26 9.06 -2.80 -12.56
C ASP A 26 8.58 -4.02 -11.74
N SER A 27 7.87 -3.77 -10.64
CA SER A 27 7.21 -4.84 -9.88
C SER A 27 6.05 -4.33 -9.03
N LEU A 28 5.02 -5.17 -8.91
CA LEU A 28 3.87 -4.91 -8.05
C LEU A 28 4.30 -4.74 -6.58
N ASP A 29 5.29 -5.50 -6.10
CA ASP A 29 5.78 -5.36 -4.72
C ASP A 29 6.32 -3.96 -4.41
N LYS A 30 7.05 -3.33 -5.35
CA LYS A 30 7.56 -1.97 -5.17
C LYS A 30 6.43 -0.94 -5.07
N LEU A 31 5.36 -1.14 -5.85
CA LEU A 31 4.16 -0.32 -5.77
C LEU A 31 3.45 -0.48 -4.41
N LEU A 32 3.27 -1.72 -3.95
CA LEU A 32 2.50 -2.04 -2.75
C LEU A 32 3.25 -1.75 -1.43
N GLN A 33 4.58 -1.75 -1.44
CA GLN A 33 5.41 -1.38 -0.28
C GLN A 33 5.44 0.13 0.00
N ASN A 34 5.10 0.97 -0.99
CA ASN A 34 4.99 2.41 -0.81
C ASN A 34 3.55 2.79 -0.45
N ASN A 35 3.36 3.57 0.62
CA ASN A 35 2.02 3.98 1.09
C ASN A 35 1.21 4.76 0.04
N HIS A 36 1.86 5.66 -0.72
CA HIS A 36 1.23 6.39 -1.81
C HIS A 36 0.91 5.48 -2.99
N GLY A 37 1.84 4.59 -3.36
CA GLY A 37 1.65 3.58 -4.41
C GLY A 37 0.45 2.68 -4.12
N LEU A 38 0.37 2.13 -2.91
CA LEU A 38 -0.75 1.33 -2.43
C LEU A 38 -2.07 2.10 -2.47
N ALA A 39 -2.11 3.33 -1.97
CA ALA A 39 -3.31 4.15 -1.97
C ALA A 39 -3.79 4.49 -3.39
N SER A 40 -2.86 4.85 -4.28
CA SER A 40 -3.14 5.11 -5.70
C SER A 40 -3.67 3.86 -6.40
N PHE A 41 -3.04 2.71 -6.20
CA PHE A 41 -3.47 1.45 -6.81
C PHE A 41 -4.83 0.99 -6.29
N LYS A 42 -5.10 1.13 -4.98
CA LYS A 42 -6.43 0.87 -4.42
C LYS A 42 -7.50 1.77 -5.04
N SER A 43 -7.19 3.05 -5.26
CA SER A 43 -8.12 3.97 -5.91
C SER A 43 -8.38 3.60 -7.38
N PHE A 44 -7.36 3.14 -8.10
CA PHE A 44 -7.48 2.65 -9.48
C PHE A 44 -8.36 1.39 -9.54
N LEU A 45 -8.12 0.39 -8.68
CA LEU A 45 -8.94 -0.82 -8.69
C LEU A 45 -10.41 -0.55 -8.34
N LYS A 46 -10.68 0.42 -7.46
CA LYS A 46 -12.05 0.87 -7.17
C LYS A 46 -12.75 1.48 -8.39
N SER A 47 -12.05 2.24 -9.23
CA SER A 47 -12.66 2.76 -10.46
C SER A 47 -12.95 1.67 -11.48
N GLU A 48 -12.21 0.57 -11.40
CA GLU A 48 -12.38 -0.64 -12.22
C GLU A 48 -13.23 -1.73 -11.53
N PHE A 49 -13.88 -1.43 -10.40
CA PHE A 49 -14.70 -2.37 -9.62
C PHE A 49 -14.00 -3.71 -9.31
N SER A 50 -12.71 -3.64 -8.96
CA SER A 50 -11.83 -4.81 -8.80
C SER A 50 -10.95 -4.71 -7.54
N GLU A 51 -11.34 -3.86 -6.56
CA GLU A 51 -10.58 -3.67 -5.33
C GLU A 51 -10.46 -4.93 -4.47
N GLU A 52 -11.39 -5.88 -4.63
CA GLU A 52 -11.40 -7.16 -3.91
C GLU A 52 -10.14 -7.99 -4.20
N ASN A 53 -9.52 -7.83 -5.38
CA ASN A 53 -8.28 -8.53 -5.71
C ASN A 53 -7.12 -8.09 -4.82
N LEU A 54 -7.01 -6.79 -4.57
CA LEU A 54 -5.99 -6.24 -3.68
C LEU A 54 -6.30 -6.57 -2.21
N GLU A 55 -7.57 -6.53 -1.82
CA GLU A 55 -7.97 -6.89 -0.45
C GLU A 55 -7.68 -8.36 -0.14
N PHE A 56 -7.95 -9.26 -1.09
CA PHE A 56 -7.57 -10.67 -0.99
C PHE A 56 -6.04 -10.84 -0.89
N TRP A 57 -5.27 -10.16 -1.74
CA TRP A 57 -3.81 -10.23 -1.71
C TRP A 57 -3.24 -9.77 -0.35
N ILE A 58 -3.71 -8.63 0.19
CA ILE A 58 -3.27 -8.12 1.51
C ILE A 58 -3.63 -9.11 2.61
N ALA A 59 -4.84 -9.66 2.60
CA ALA A 59 -5.26 -10.67 3.57
C ALA A 59 -4.35 -11.92 3.54
N CYS A 60 -3.92 -12.35 2.35
CA CYS A 60 -2.94 -13.43 2.22
C CYS A 60 -1.57 -13.05 2.77
N GLU A 61 -1.07 -11.84 2.51
CA GLU A 61 0.21 -11.37 3.05
C GLU A 61 0.20 -11.29 4.58
N ASP A 62 -0.91 -10.84 5.16
CA ASP A 62 -1.07 -10.82 6.62
C ASP A 62 -1.18 -12.22 7.21
N TYR A 63 -1.90 -13.13 6.53
CA TYR A 63 -1.97 -14.54 6.93
C TYR A 63 -0.58 -15.19 6.96
N LYS A 64 0.28 -14.94 5.96
CA LYS A 64 1.65 -15.47 5.91
C LYS A 64 2.51 -15.02 7.10
N LYS A 65 2.21 -13.87 7.72
CA LYS A 65 2.93 -13.34 8.89
C LYS A 65 2.50 -14.00 10.20
N ILE A 66 1.35 -14.68 10.22
CA ILE A 66 0.87 -15.39 11.40
C ILE A 66 1.82 -16.55 11.66
N LYS A 67 2.58 -16.46 12.76
CA LYS A 67 3.33 -17.62 13.26
C LYS A 67 2.32 -18.60 13.83
N SER A 68 2.30 -19.82 13.30
CA SER A 68 1.58 -20.91 13.95
C SER A 68 2.06 -21.01 15.40
N PRO A 69 1.18 -20.98 16.42
CA PRO A 69 1.57 -21.46 17.72
C PRO A 69 1.89 -22.94 17.51
N ALA A 70 3.17 -23.30 17.59
CA ALA A 70 3.59 -24.69 17.51
C ALA A 70 2.74 -25.51 18.49
N LYS A 71 1.87 -26.37 17.94
CA LYS A 71 1.11 -27.37 18.68
C LYS A 71 0.64 -28.48 17.75
#